data_AF-A0A1U9KSC9-F1
#
_entry.id   AF-A0A1U9KSC9-F1
#
_cell.length_a   1.000
_cell.length_b   1.000
_cell.length_c   1.000
_cell.angle_alpha   90.00
_cell.angle_beta   90.00
_cell.angle_gamma   90.00
#
_symmetry.space_group_name_H-M   'P 1'
#
loop_
_entity.id
_entity.type
_entity.pdbx_description
1 polymer ?
#
loop_
_entity_poly.entity_id
_entity_poly.type
_entity_poly.pdbx_seq_one_letter_code
_entity_poly.pdbx_strand_id
1 'polypeptide(L)'
;MIPTKARHPVASLLAILAVTTHSPARAEAPALPVQTAEVIRTYPHDATAFTEGLLFHDGSLYESTGYEGQSFIRQEDLATGRTIRSVALSPDYFGEGIVIWDNQILSVTWRNQRGFRWSLPDLKPIGALRYTGEGWAMTSDGHHIVLSDGTPVLRFLDPRDFHVVHTLRVTANGTPLRHLNELEYVHGEILANIWLTDEIARIDPRSGHVLGWIDLTPLADQIGATDPDAVPNGIAYDAKTDRLFVTGKDWPLLFEIRPPIPLPRSL
;
A
#
# COMPACT_ATOMS: atom_id res chain seq x y z
N MET A 1 -13.24 32.79 94.46
CA MET A 1 -14.29 32.10 93.67
C MET A 1 -14.75 33.09 92.61
N ILE A 2 -14.50 33.00 91.31
CA ILE A 2 -14.14 31.95 90.34
C ILE A 2 -13.19 32.64 89.33
N PRO A 3 -12.04 32.06 88.91
CA PRO A 3 -11.23 32.66 87.86
C PRO A 3 -11.75 32.27 86.47
N THR A 4 -11.92 33.26 85.60
CA THR A 4 -12.30 33.13 84.19
C THR A 4 -11.16 32.53 83.37
N LYS A 5 -11.37 31.31 82.85
CA LYS A 5 -10.46 30.68 81.87
C LYS A 5 -10.68 31.29 80.48
N ALA A 6 -9.65 31.96 79.96
CA ALA A 6 -9.55 32.33 78.56
C ALA A 6 -9.44 31.07 77.68
N ARG A 7 -10.22 31.01 76.60
CA ARG A 7 -10.14 29.96 75.57
C ARG A 7 -9.23 30.47 74.45
N HIS A 8 -8.13 29.77 74.19
CA HIS A 8 -7.33 29.93 72.98
C HIS A 8 -7.89 29.01 71.87
N PRO A 9 -8.01 29.49 70.62
CA PRO A 9 -8.36 28.62 69.50
C PRO A 9 -7.13 27.81 69.07
N VAL A 10 -7.28 26.49 68.99
CA VAL A 10 -6.30 25.58 68.39
C VAL A 10 -6.49 25.64 66.88
N ALA A 11 -5.52 26.23 66.17
CA ALA A 11 -5.47 26.19 64.71
C ALA A 11 -4.83 24.85 64.28
N SER A 12 -5.64 23.95 63.72
CA SER A 12 -5.16 22.71 63.11
C SER A 12 -4.51 23.03 61.76
N LEU A 13 -3.20 22.84 61.66
CA LEU A 13 -2.44 22.97 60.42
C LEU A 13 -2.55 21.66 59.63
N LEU A 14 -3.39 21.62 58.59
CA LEU A 14 -3.35 20.53 57.60
C LEU A 14 -2.19 20.77 56.63
N ALA A 15 -1.14 19.96 56.73
CA ALA A 15 -0.09 19.90 55.73
C ALA A 15 -0.59 19.09 54.53
N ILE A 16 -0.88 19.77 53.41
CA ILE A 16 -1.19 19.13 52.13
C ILE A 16 0.14 18.76 51.48
N LEU A 17 0.48 17.47 51.49
CA LEU A 17 1.61 16.94 50.73
C LEU A 17 1.20 16.87 49.26
N ALA A 18 1.69 17.80 48.44
CA ALA A 18 1.51 17.76 47.00
C ALA A 18 2.39 16.63 46.42
N VAL A 19 1.79 15.47 46.15
CA VAL A 19 2.42 14.40 45.37
C VAL A 19 2.43 14.83 43.91
N THR A 20 3.57 15.29 43.42
CA THR A 20 3.78 15.59 42.00
C THR A 20 3.96 14.27 41.26
N THR A 21 2.89 13.76 40.66
CA THR A 21 2.97 12.63 39.72
C THR A 21 3.70 13.10 38.46
N HIS A 22 5.02 12.88 38.39
CA HIS A 22 5.76 13.00 37.13
C HIS A 22 5.32 11.86 36.21
N SER A 23 4.41 12.15 35.28
CA SER A 23 4.19 11.26 34.14
C SER A 23 5.52 11.14 33.38
N PRO A 24 6.05 9.92 33.16
CA PRO A 24 7.25 9.78 32.35
C PRO A 24 6.93 10.32 30.95
N ALA A 25 7.76 11.25 30.47
CA ALA A 25 7.69 11.72 29.10
C ALA A 25 7.80 10.50 28.18
N ARG A 26 6.78 10.27 27.36
CA ARG A 26 6.80 9.22 26.34
C ARG A 26 7.94 9.56 25.39
N ALA A 27 8.99 8.75 25.38
CA ALA A 27 10.07 8.90 24.41
C ALA A 27 9.47 8.87 23.00
N GLU A 28 9.77 9.90 22.21
CA GLU A 28 9.36 9.99 20.83
C GLU A 28 10.06 8.86 20.06
N ALA A 29 9.29 8.08 19.30
CA ALA A 29 9.86 7.00 18.50
C ALA A 29 10.82 7.62 17.46
N PRO A 30 11.98 7.00 17.19
CA PRO A 30 12.89 7.49 16.17
C PRO A 30 12.16 7.62 14.82
N ALA A 31 12.51 8.64 14.04
CA ALA A 31 11.98 8.82 12.70
C ALA A 31 12.33 7.62 11.83
N LEU A 32 11.36 7.16 11.03
CA LEU A 32 11.59 6.09 10.07
C LEU A 32 12.52 6.60 8.95
N PRO A 33 13.43 5.75 8.43
CA PRO A 33 14.32 6.14 7.35
C PRO A 33 13.51 6.45 6.08
N VAL A 34 13.93 7.47 5.34
CA VAL A 34 13.36 7.88 4.06
C VAL A 34 14.43 7.74 2.98
N GLN A 35 14.09 7.07 1.88
CA GLN A 35 14.93 6.93 0.70
C GLN A 35 14.23 7.64 -0.48
N THR A 36 14.77 8.75 -0.95
CA THR A 36 14.27 9.37 -2.19
C THR A 36 14.51 8.44 -3.37
N ALA A 37 13.51 8.30 -4.25
CA ALA A 37 13.60 7.46 -5.43
C ALA A 37 14.71 7.92 -6.37
N GLU A 38 15.59 6.97 -6.75
CA GLU A 38 16.63 7.19 -7.75
C GLU A 38 16.18 6.58 -9.07
N VAL A 39 15.89 7.43 -10.06
CA VAL A 39 15.47 7.00 -11.40
C VAL A 39 16.65 6.40 -12.17
N ILE A 40 16.49 5.14 -12.60
CA ILE A 40 17.43 4.41 -13.46
C ILE A 40 17.04 4.59 -14.93
N ARG A 41 15.74 4.51 -15.24
CA ARG A 41 15.21 4.71 -16.59
C ARG A 41 13.76 5.20 -16.55
N THR A 42 13.35 5.90 -17.61
CA THR A 42 11.95 6.27 -17.87
C THR A 42 11.43 5.56 -19.11
N TYR A 43 10.14 5.21 -19.07
CA TYR A 43 9.40 4.53 -20.13
C TYR A 43 8.10 5.31 -20.39
N PRO A 44 7.57 5.29 -21.62
CA PRO A 44 6.26 5.86 -21.90
C PRO A 44 5.16 5.09 -21.16
N HIS A 45 4.18 5.81 -20.62
CA HIS A 45 2.97 5.25 -20.02
C HIS A 45 1.73 5.98 -20.59
N ASP A 46 0.59 5.31 -20.56
CA ASP A 46 -0.65 5.86 -21.08
C ASP A 46 -1.23 6.88 -20.10
N ALA A 47 -1.22 8.15 -20.48
CA ALA A 47 -1.77 9.25 -19.66
C ALA A 47 -3.31 9.22 -19.54
N THR A 48 -3.98 8.20 -20.09
CA THR A 48 -5.41 7.95 -19.89
C THR A 48 -5.68 6.70 -19.03
N ALA A 49 -4.62 6.06 -18.52
CA ALA A 49 -4.72 4.90 -17.65
C ALA A 49 -4.71 5.35 -16.18
N PHE A 50 -5.87 5.24 -15.53
CA PHE A 50 -5.98 5.37 -14.08
C PHE A 50 -5.54 4.06 -13.44
N THR A 51 -4.23 3.91 -13.26
CA THR A 51 -3.58 2.67 -12.80
C THR A 51 -4.07 2.27 -11.41
N GLU A 52 -4.62 1.06 -11.28
CA GLU A 52 -5.06 0.47 -9.99
C GLU A 52 -4.37 -0.86 -9.65
N GLY A 53 -3.57 -1.41 -10.57
CA GLY A 53 -2.68 -2.51 -10.28
C GLY A 53 -1.67 -2.70 -11.40
N LEU A 54 -0.41 -2.93 -11.04
CA LEU A 54 0.69 -3.05 -11.98
C LEU A 54 1.53 -4.29 -11.66
N LEU A 55 1.88 -5.08 -12.68
CA LEU A 55 2.72 -6.27 -12.53
C LEU A 55 3.77 -6.32 -13.63
N PHE A 56 4.94 -6.87 -13.31
CA PHE A 56 5.94 -7.23 -14.31
C PHE A 56 6.02 -8.75 -14.44
N HIS A 57 5.91 -9.26 -15.66
CA HIS A 57 6.06 -10.70 -15.92
C HIS A 57 6.61 -10.97 -17.32
N ASP A 58 7.72 -11.72 -17.37
CA ASP A 58 8.36 -12.20 -18.60
C ASP A 58 8.59 -11.13 -19.68
N GLY A 59 9.04 -9.94 -19.26
CA GLY A 59 9.39 -8.84 -20.17
C GLY A 59 8.22 -7.92 -20.53
N SER A 60 7.01 -8.23 -20.07
CA SER A 60 5.83 -7.38 -20.25
C SER A 60 5.38 -6.77 -18.92
N LEU A 61 4.72 -5.62 -19.02
CA LEU A 61 3.89 -5.12 -17.93
C LEU A 61 2.45 -5.62 -18.12
N TYR A 62 1.78 -5.85 -17.00
CA TYR A 62 0.35 -6.08 -16.95
C TYR A 62 -0.23 -5.00 -16.05
N GLU A 63 -1.34 -4.41 -16.50
CA GLU A 63 -1.93 -3.27 -15.80
C GLU A 63 -3.44 -3.44 -15.73
N SER A 64 -4.00 -3.12 -14.57
CA SER A 64 -5.43 -2.96 -14.34
C SER A 64 -5.75 -1.49 -14.13
N THR A 65 -6.83 -1.02 -14.73
CA THR A 65 -7.25 0.39 -14.66
C THR A 65 -8.63 0.55 -14.03
N GLY A 66 -8.81 1.70 -13.38
CA GLY A 66 -10.03 2.10 -12.70
C GLY A 66 -10.67 3.33 -13.33
N TYR A 67 -11.76 3.13 -14.08
CA TYR A 67 -12.68 4.20 -14.45
C TYR A 67 -14.10 3.65 -14.50
N GLU A 68 -15.08 4.43 -14.05
CA GLU A 68 -16.49 4.06 -14.10
C GLU A 68 -16.90 3.72 -15.54
N GLY A 69 -17.35 2.49 -15.75
CA GLY A 69 -17.77 2.00 -17.07
C GLY A 69 -16.64 1.69 -18.06
N GLN A 70 -15.38 1.93 -17.72
CA GLN A 70 -14.25 1.91 -18.67
C GLN A 70 -13.04 1.11 -18.20
N SER A 71 -13.14 0.44 -17.05
CA SER A 71 -12.05 -0.34 -16.47
C SER A 71 -11.60 -1.48 -17.39
N PHE A 72 -10.30 -1.69 -17.54
CA PHE A 72 -9.72 -2.76 -18.35
C PHE A 72 -8.47 -3.36 -17.70
N ILE A 73 -8.10 -4.54 -18.15
CA ILE A 73 -6.78 -5.14 -17.88
C ILE A 73 -6.04 -5.26 -19.22
N ARG A 74 -4.76 -4.92 -19.24
CA ARG A 74 -3.91 -5.03 -20.43
C ARG A 74 -2.59 -5.71 -20.14
N GLN A 75 -2.00 -6.26 -21.19
CA GLN A 75 -0.58 -6.55 -21.28
C GLN A 75 0.04 -5.52 -22.22
N GLU A 76 1.17 -4.94 -21.84
CA GLU A 76 1.87 -3.93 -22.62
C GLU A 76 3.37 -4.24 -22.75
N ASP A 77 3.94 -3.74 -23.85
CA ASP A 77 5.38 -3.77 -24.09
C ASP A 77 6.06 -2.69 -23.25
N LEU A 78 6.94 -3.08 -22.33
CA LEU A 78 7.63 -2.16 -21.41
C LEU A 78 8.37 -1.04 -22.15
N ALA A 79 9.04 -1.33 -23.26
CA ALA A 79 9.90 -0.37 -23.93
C ALA A 79 9.11 0.73 -24.64
N THR A 80 7.93 0.38 -25.18
CA THR A 80 7.13 1.26 -26.03
C THR A 80 5.84 1.76 -25.39
N GLY A 81 5.41 1.18 -24.26
CA GLY A 81 4.12 1.46 -23.62
C GLY A 81 2.92 1.03 -24.47
N ARG A 82 3.14 0.24 -25.53
CA ARG A 82 2.08 -0.17 -26.43
C ARG A 82 1.35 -1.38 -25.88
N THR A 83 0.02 -1.30 -25.85
CA THR A 83 -0.87 -2.43 -25.58
C THR A 83 -0.63 -3.56 -26.58
N ILE A 84 -0.29 -4.75 -26.07
CA ILE A 84 -0.17 -5.99 -26.83
C ILE A 84 -1.56 -6.65 -26.93
N ARG A 85 -2.28 -6.69 -25.82
CA ARG A 85 -3.66 -7.18 -25.74
C ARG A 85 -4.35 -6.54 -24.53
N SER A 86 -5.68 -6.45 -24.57
CA SER A 86 -6.49 -5.95 -23.47
C SER A 86 -7.83 -6.69 -23.38
N VAL A 87 -8.43 -6.61 -22.19
CA VAL A 87 -9.79 -7.08 -21.92
C VAL A 87 -10.50 -6.04 -21.09
N ALA A 88 -11.69 -5.62 -21.53
CA ALA A 88 -12.53 -4.70 -20.77
C ALA A 88 -13.29 -5.47 -19.67
N LEU A 89 -13.45 -4.84 -18.52
CA LEU A 89 -14.40 -5.30 -17.52
C LEU A 89 -15.82 -4.89 -17.93
N SER A 90 -16.83 -5.56 -17.38
CA SER A 90 -18.22 -5.09 -17.54
C SER A 90 -18.36 -3.68 -16.95
N PRO A 91 -19.14 -2.77 -17.57
CA PRO A 91 -19.28 -1.39 -17.10
C PRO A 91 -19.76 -1.23 -15.64
N ASP A 92 -20.37 -2.27 -15.08
CA ASP A 92 -20.82 -2.32 -13.67
C ASP A 92 -19.68 -2.43 -12.64
N TYR A 93 -18.44 -2.63 -13.11
CA TYR A 93 -17.28 -2.87 -12.26
C TYR A 93 -16.22 -1.79 -12.44
N PHE A 94 -15.75 -1.27 -11.31
CA PHE A 94 -14.53 -0.50 -11.21
C PHE A 94 -13.37 -1.47 -10.96
N GLY A 95 -12.44 -1.55 -11.90
CA GLY A 95 -11.26 -2.41 -11.85
C GLY A 95 -10.26 -1.88 -10.82
N GLU A 96 -9.62 -2.81 -10.13
CA GLU A 96 -8.67 -2.52 -9.06
C GLU A 96 -7.44 -3.43 -9.25
N GLY A 97 -6.73 -3.76 -8.18
CA GLY A 97 -5.52 -4.57 -8.20
C GLY A 97 -5.61 -5.89 -8.95
N ILE A 98 -4.45 -6.28 -9.47
CA ILE A 98 -4.21 -7.57 -10.11
C ILE A 98 -3.02 -8.26 -9.46
N VAL A 99 -2.99 -9.59 -9.51
CA VAL A 99 -1.85 -10.40 -9.10
C VAL A 99 -1.74 -11.62 -10.00
N ILE A 100 -0.52 -12.04 -10.32
CA ILE A 100 -0.28 -13.31 -11.01
C ILE A 100 -0.21 -14.43 -9.97
N TRP A 101 -0.97 -15.49 -10.21
CA TRP A 101 -0.91 -16.71 -9.42
C TRP A 101 -0.99 -17.93 -10.34
N ASP A 102 0.04 -18.78 -10.29
CA ASP A 102 0.27 -19.86 -11.24
C ASP A 102 0.20 -19.35 -12.70
N ASN A 103 -0.68 -19.93 -13.53
CA ASN A 103 -0.86 -19.55 -14.93
C ASN A 103 -2.09 -18.62 -15.13
N GLN A 104 -2.39 -17.80 -14.13
CA GLN A 104 -3.58 -16.93 -14.10
C GLN A 104 -3.20 -15.53 -13.66
N ILE A 105 -3.98 -14.54 -14.10
CA ILE A 105 -4.08 -13.23 -13.46
C ILE A 105 -5.39 -13.21 -12.69
N LEU A 106 -5.32 -12.82 -11.42
CA LEU A 106 -6.47 -12.61 -10.56
C LEU A 106 -6.67 -11.10 -10.47
N SER A 107 -7.91 -10.63 -10.59
CA SER A 107 -8.24 -9.21 -10.43
C SER A 107 -9.35 -9.02 -9.41
N VAL A 108 -9.32 -7.91 -8.69
CA VAL A 108 -10.41 -7.47 -7.80
C VAL A 108 -11.13 -6.27 -8.38
N THR A 109 -12.24 -5.91 -7.75
CA THR A 109 -13.01 -4.69 -8.03
C THR A 109 -13.17 -3.88 -6.75
N TRP A 110 -13.51 -2.61 -6.86
CA TRP A 110 -13.51 -1.72 -5.69
C TRP A 110 -14.47 -2.17 -4.59
N ARG A 111 -15.79 -2.14 -4.86
CA ARG A 111 -16.84 -2.32 -3.83
C ARG A 111 -17.70 -3.56 -4.03
N ASN A 112 -17.61 -4.21 -5.18
CA ASN A 112 -18.58 -5.23 -5.59
C ASN A 112 -18.34 -6.59 -4.92
N GLN A 113 -17.27 -6.76 -4.12
CA GLN A 113 -16.93 -8.04 -3.49
C GLN A 113 -16.83 -9.17 -4.52
N ARG A 114 -16.29 -8.82 -5.69
CA ARG A 114 -16.25 -9.64 -6.90
C ARG A 114 -14.90 -9.46 -7.57
N GLY A 115 -14.28 -10.55 -7.96
CA GLY A 115 -13.08 -10.52 -8.78
C GLY A 115 -13.18 -11.49 -9.95
N PHE A 116 -12.15 -11.47 -10.78
CA PHE A 116 -12.10 -12.26 -12.00
C PHE A 116 -10.80 -13.05 -12.09
N ARG A 117 -10.86 -14.16 -12.83
CA ARG A 117 -9.71 -14.98 -13.18
C ARG A 117 -9.51 -14.88 -14.68
N TRP A 118 -8.30 -14.55 -15.08
CA TRP A 118 -7.89 -14.40 -16.47
C TRP A 118 -6.76 -15.38 -16.75
N SER A 119 -6.78 -16.00 -17.92
CA SER A 119 -5.68 -16.82 -18.44
C SER A 119 -4.46 -15.93 -18.66
N LEU A 120 -3.33 -16.22 -18.00
CA LEU A 120 -2.10 -15.44 -18.19
C LEU A 120 -1.58 -15.48 -19.65
N PRO A 121 -1.60 -16.62 -20.37
CA PRO A 121 -1.10 -16.69 -21.74
C PRO A 121 -1.82 -15.80 -22.77
N ASP A 122 -3.13 -15.56 -22.61
CA ASP A 122 -3.94 -14.92 -23.65
C ASP A 122 -5.00 -13.92 -23.14
N LEU A 123 -5.02 -13.65 -21.83
CA LEU A 123 -5.91 -12.72 -21.13
C LEU A 123 -7.41 -13.03 -21.26
N LYS A 124 -7.76 -14.28 -21.59
CA LYS A 124 -9.15 -14.71 -21.68
C LYS A 124 -9.78 -14.91 -20.29
N PRO A 125 -11.08 -14.58 -20.11
CA PRO A 125 -11.78 -14.88 -18.87
C PRO A 125 -11.88 -16.39 -18.66
N ILE A 126 -11.45 -16.88 -17.50
CA ILE A 126 -11.49 -18.30 -17.12
C ILE A 126 -12.30 -18.55 -15.84
N GLY A 127 -12.74 -17.50 -15.15
CA GLY A 127 -13.60 -17.64 -13.98
C GLY A 127 -13.79 -16.35 -13.21
N ALA A 128 -14.42 -16.49 -12.05
CA ALA A 128 -14.62 -15.40 -11.12
C ALA A 128 -14.33 -15.85 -9.70
N LEU A 129 -14.10 -14.88 -8.82
CA LEU A 129 -13.84 -15.08 -7.40
C LEU A 129 -14.69 -14.12 -6.56
N ARG A 130 -14.79 -14.39 -5.26
CA ARG A 130 -15.47 -13.53 -4.28
C ARG A 130 -14.54 -13.32 -3.10
N TYR A 131 -14.65 -12.15 -2.49
CA TYR A 131 -13.97 -11.77 -1.25
C TYR A 131 -14.91 -10.87 -0.46
N THR A 132 -14.58 -10.57 0.79
CA THR A 132 -15.38 -9.72 1.67
C THR A 132 -14.82 -8.30 1.69
N GLY A 133 -15.67 -7.26 1.83
CA GLY A 133 -15.21 -5.87 1.92
C GLY A 133 -14.75 -5.27 0.59
N GLU A 134 -14.10 -4.09 0.64
CA GLU A 134 -13.49 -3.50 -0.55
C GLU A 134 -12.25 -4.30 -0.98
N GLY A 135 -11.81 -4.14 -2.22
CA GLY A 135 -10.52 -4.63 -2.70
C GLY A 135 -9.82 -3.51 -3.44
N TRP A 136 -8.61 -3.15 -3.02
CA TRP A 136 -7.82 -2.09 -3.63
C TRP A 136 -6.67 -2.72 -4.41
N ALA A 137 -5.63 -3.23 -3.76
CA ALA A 137 -4.54 -3.88 -4.49
C ALA A 137 -4.17 -5.27 -4.00
N MET A 138 -3.47 -6.01 -4.86
CA MET A 138 -2.99 -7.34 -4.56
C MET A 138 -1.51 -7.49 -4.85
N THR A 139 -0.80 -8.21 -3.98
CA THR A 139 0.51 -8.80 -4.30
C THR A 139 0.57 -10.23 -3.76
N SER A 140 1.71 -10.90 -3.82
CA SER A 140 1.90 -12.24 -3.29
C SER A 140 3.21 -12.41 -2.54
N ASP A 141 3.15 -13.09 -1.40
CA ASP A 141 4.33 -13.55 -0.65
C ASP A 141 4.85 -14.93 -1.14
N GLY A 142 4.26 -15.48 -2.22
CA GLY A 142 4.53 -16.81 -2.75
C GLY A 142 3.72 -17.95 -2.11
N HIS A 143 2.97 -17.68 -1.05
CA HIS A 143 2.13 -18.65 -0.34
C HIS A 143 0.66 -18.21 -0.26
N HIS A 144 0.43 -16.92 -0.17
CA HIS A 144 -0.85 -16.25 -0.04
C HIS A 144 -0.95 -15.10 -1.05
N ILE A 145 -2.18 -14.68 -1.30
CA ILE A 145 -2.44 -13.36 -1.89
C ILE A 145 -2.59 -12.35 -0.77
N VAL A 146 -1.88 -11.23 -0.86
CA VAL A 146 -2.03 -10.12 0.09
C VAL A 146 -2.95 -9.08 -0.53
N LEU A 147 -4.05 -8.74 0.13
CA LEU A 147 -5.06 -7.81 -0.35
C LEU A 147 -5.14 -6.58 0.57
N SER A 148 -5.01 -5.38 0.00
CA SER A 148 -5.32 -4.10 0.65
C SER A 148 -6.77 -3.67 0.37
N ASP A 149 -7.27 -2.72 1.17
CA ASP A 149 -8.61 -2.13 1.05
C ASP A 149 -8.66 -0.68 1.55
N GLY A 150 -7.52 0.03 1.51
CA GLY A 150 -7.41 1.39 2.05
C GLY A 150 -7.43 1.47 3.59
N THR A 151 -7.69 0.37 4.29
CA THR A 151 -7.58 0.32 5.76
C THR A 151 -6.13 0.03 6.20
N PRO A 152 -5.81 0.15 7.51
CA PRO A 152 -4.53 -0.31 8.05
C PRO A 152 -4.35 -1.82 8.15
N VAL A 153 -5.19 -2.62 7.51
CA VAL A 153 -5.17 -4.08 7.64
C VAL A 153 -4.94 -4.70 6.27
N LEU A 154 -3.83 -5.40 6.12
CA LEU A 154 -3.60 -6.29 4.98
C LEU A 154 -4.21 -7.66 5.28
N ARG A 155 -4.90 -8.24 4.31
CA ARG A 155 -5.52 -9.56 4.42
C ARG A 155 -4.74 -10.56 3.59
N PHE A 156 -4.36 -11.66 4.21
CA PHE A 156 -3.68 -12.76 3.54
C PHE A 156 -4.74 -13.80 3.20
N LEU A 157 -4.94 -14.01 1.90
CA LEU A 157 -6.00 -14.85 1.35
C LEU A 157 -5.42 -16.16 0.83
N ASP A 158 -6.19 -17.23 0.99
CA ASP A 158 -5.90 -18.48 0.29
C ASP A 158 -6.16 -18.30 -1.21
N PRO A 159 -5.18 -18.55 -2.08
CA PRO A 159 -5.30 -18.32 -3.53
C PRO A 159 -6.36 -19.21 -4.21
N ARG A 160 -6.77 -20.31 -3.57
CA ARG A 160 -7.73 -21.28 -4.12
C ARG A 160 -9.16 -20.76 -4.05
N ASP A 161 -9.57 -20.20 -2.91
CA ASP A 161 -10.95 -19.83 -2.62
C ASP A 161 -11.14 -18.42 -2.05
N PHE A 162 -10.05 -17.66 -1.85
CA PHE A 162 -10.02 -16.27 -1.39
C PHE A 162 -10.55 -16.05 0.03
N HIS A 163 -10.61 -17.10 0.87
CA HIS A 163 -10.89 -16.90 2.29
C HIS A 163 -9.70 -16.26 3.00
N VAL A 164 -9.96 -15.43 4.00
CA VAL A 164 -8.92 -14.80 4.81
C VAL A 164 -8.28 -15.85 5.72
N VAL A 165 -7.00 -16.12 5.53
CA VAL A 165 -6.18 -17.02 6.36
C VAL A 165 -5.72 -16.28 7.61
N HIS A 166 -5.24 -15.04 7.45
CA HIS A 166 -4.91 -14.16 8.57
C HIS A 166 -4.89 -12.69 8.12
N THR A 167 -4.72 -11.79 9.09
CA THR A 167 -4.66 -10.35 8.87
C THR A 167 -3.42 -9.76 9.51
N LEU A 168 -2.82 -8.75 8.87
CA LEU A 168 -1.67 -8.01 9.35
C LEU A 168 -2.03 -6.54 9.52
N ARG A 169 -1.92 -6.00 10.73
CA ARG A 169 -2.16 -4.58 10.99
C ARG A 169 -0.88 -3.78 10.74
N VAL A 170 -0.94 -2.86 9.79
CA VAL A 170 0.19 -2.00 9.42
C VAL A 170 0.26 -0.79 10.34
N THR A 171 1.46 -0.50 10.84
CA THR A 171 1.73 0.66 11.71
C THR A 171 3.03 1.36 11.36
N ALA A 172 2.99 2.69 11.31
CA ALA A 172 4.18 3.54 11.25
C ALA A 172 4.40 4.14 12.65
N ASN A 173 5.53 3.82 13.29
CA ASN A 173 5.85 4.28 14.65
C ASN A 173 4.72 4.03 15.67
N GLY A 174 4.06 2.88 15.57
CA GLY A 174 2.95 2.46 16.44
C GLY A 174 1.59 3.08 16.11
N THR A 175 1.51 3.96 15.11
CA THR A 175 0.24 4.53 14.62
C THR A 175 -0.27 3.70 13.44
N PRO A 176 -1.56 3.28 13.42
CA PRO A 176 -2.13 2.56 12.28
C PRO A 176 -2.00 3.38 10.99
N LEU A 177 -1.37 2.79 9.97
CA LEU A 177 -1.18 3.45 8.67
C LEU A 177 -2.37 3.16 7.76
N ARG A 178 -3.12 4.19 7.38
CA ARG A 178 -4.30 4.08 6.50
C ARG A 178 -3.89 4.28 5.03
N HIS A 179 -4.85 4.09 4.13
CA HIS A 179 -4.73 4.34 2.70
C HIS A 179 -3.69 3.47 2.00
N LEU A 180 -3.47 2.25 2.52
CA LEU A 180 -2.69 1.23 1.83
C LEU A 180 -3.38 0.93 0.50
N ASN A 181 -2.74 1.30 -0.60
CA ASN A 181 -3.28 1.14 -1.94
C ASN A 181 -2.48 0.07 -2.69
N GLU A 182 -1.86 0.40 -3.82
CA GLU A 182 -1.07 -0.53 -4.63
C GLU A 182 0.03 -1.23 -3.81
N LEU A 183 0.23 -2.53 -4.04
CA LEU A 183 1.12 -3.38 -3.26
C LEU A 183 2.10 -4.11 -4.18
N GLU A 184 3.35 -4.28 -3.73
CA GLU A 184 4.29 -5.20 -4.35
C GLU A 184 5.24 -5.88 -3.35
N TYR A 185 5.49 -7.17 -3.50
CA TYR A 185 6.37 -7.94 -2.61
C TYR A 185 7.82 -7.95 -3.12
N VAL A 186 8.70 -7.20 -2.46
CA VAL A 186 10.07 -6.96 -2.92
C VAL A 186 11.06 -7.30 -1.80
N HIS A 187 12.02 -8.19 -2.07
CA HIS A 187 13.07 -8.57 -1.11
C HIS A 187 12.60 -9.04 0.28
N GLY A 188 11.38 -9.56 0.38
CA GLY A 188 10.80 -9.98 1.67
C GLY A 188 10.09 -8.86 2.45
N GLU A 189 9.88 -7.72 1.81
CA GLU A 189 9.09 -6.60 2.31
C GLU A 189 7.83 -6.45 1.44
N ILE A 190 6.75 -5.93 2.02
CA ILE A 190 5.60 -5.46 1.24
C ILE A 190 5.80 -3.96 1.03
N LEU A 191 5.94 -3.56 -0.22
CA LEU A 191 5.83 -2.17 -0.64
C LEU A 191 4.36 -1.82 -0.77
N ALA A 192 3.97 -0.64 -0.32
CA ALA A 192 2.61 -0.14 -0.46
C ALA A 192 2.60 1.34 -0.82
N ASN A 193 1.96 1.72 -1.94
CA ASN A 193 1.57 3.10 -2.16
C ASN A 193 0.60 3.54 -1.04
N ILE A 194 0.72 4.80 -0.62
CA ILE A 194 -0.23 5.42 0.31
C ILE A 194 -1.07 6.41 -0.49
N TRP A 195 -2.36 6.11 -0.65
CA TRP A 195 -3.24 6.94 -1.47
C TRP A 195 -3.29 8.38 -0.92
N LEU A 196 -3.19 9.35 -1.86
CA LEU A 196 -3.08 10.79 -1.63
C LEU A 196 -1.71 11.27 -1.08
N THR A 197 -0.66 10.46 -1.18
CA THR A 197 0.71 10.89 -0.89
C THR A 197 1.69 10.47 -1.98
N ASP A 198 2.87 11.08 -1.96
CA ASP A 198 3.99 10.72 -2.85
C ASP A 198 4.95 9.72 -2.18
N GLU A 199 4.43 8.82 -1.34
CA GLU A 199 5.24 7.89 -0.56
C GLU A 199 4.85 6.42 -0.81
N ILE A 200 5.86 5.56 -0.80
CA ILE A 200 5.69 4.11 -0.67
C ILE A 200 6.18 3.68 0.71
N ALA A 201 5.31 3.01 1.47
CA ALA A 201 5.69 2.36 2.72
C ALA A 201 6.43 1.05 2.45
N ARG A 202 7.54 0.82 3.16
CA ARG A 202 8.23 -0.48 3.22
C ARG A 202 7.78 -1.21 4.47
N ILE A 203 7.07 -2.32 4.35
CA ILE A 203 6.39 -2.98 5.48
C ILE A 203 7.03 -4.35 5.74
N ASP A 204 7.36 -4.65 7.00
CA ASP A 204 7.75 -6.02 7.40
C ASP A 204 6.49 -6.91 7.43
N PRO A 205 6.38 -7.94 6.56
CA PRO A 205 5.20 -8.79 6.49
C PRO A 205 4.98 -9.63 7.76
N ARG A 206 5.99 -9.76 8.64
CA ARG A 206 5.88 -10.56 9.87
C ARG A 206 5.26 -9.78 11.02
N SER A 207 5.49 -8.46 11.07
CA SER A 207 5.09 -7.61 12.20
C SER A 207 4.08 -6.52 11.82
N GLY A 208 4.02 -6.14 10.54
CA GLY A 208 3.23 -5.01 10.06
C GLY A 208 3.86 -3.65 10.39
N HIS A 209 5.08 -3.63 10.93
CA HIS A 209 5.78 -2.37 11.15
C HIS A 209 6.33 -1.83 9.83
N VAL A 210 6.10 -0.54 9.59
CA VAL A 210 6.80 0.18 8.53
C VAL A 210 8.26 0.30 8.92
N LEU A 211 9.12 -0.15 8.02
CA LEU A 211 10.56 -0.16 8.14
C LEU A 211 11.21 1.14 7.61
N GLY A 212 10.52 1.82 6.70
CA GLY A 212 10.97 3.05 6.06
C GLY A 212 10.05 3.48 4.94
N TRP A 213 10.41 4.56 4.28
CA TRP A 213 9.66 5.17 3.18
C TRP A 213 10.51 5.27 1.92
N ILE A 214 9.88 5.13 0.76
CA ILE A 214 10.43 5.57 -0.52
C ILE A 214 9.69 6.86 -0.89
N ASP A 215 10.44 7.94 -1.06
CA ASP A 215 9.92 9.26 -1.41
C ASP A 215 9.90 9.43 -2.94
N LEU A 216 8.70 9.58 -3.49
CA LEU A 216 8.41 9.77 -4.91
C LEU A 216 8.12 11.24 -5.26
N THR A 217 8.24 12.18 -4.31
CA THR A 217 7.95 13.61 -4.54
C THR A 217 8.65 14.16 -5.79
N PRO A 218 9.96 13.88 -6.04
CA PRO A 218 10.62 14.38 -7.25
C PRO A 218 10.02 13.86 -8.56
N LEU A 219 9.42 12.67 -8.53
CA LEU A 219 8.79 12.04 -9.69
C LEU A 219 7.41 12.67 -9.91
N ALA A 220 6.62 12.83 -8.84
CA ALA A 220 5.33 13.51 -8.89
C ALA A 220 5.47 14.97 -9.36
N ASP A 221 6.47 15.70 -8.84
CA ASP A 221 6.82 17.06 -9.28
C ASP A 221 7.20 17.11 -10.77
N GLN A 222 7.94 16.11 -11.26
CA GLN A 222 8.31 16.00 -12.67
C GLN A 222 7.08 15.77 -13.56
N ILE A 223 6.11 14.97 -13.10
CA ILE A 223 4.85 14.74 -13.82
C ILE A 223 3.99 16.00 -13.83
N GLY A 224 3.93 16.71 -12.70
CA GLY A 224 3.20 17.97 -12.57
C GLY A 224 1.70 17.80 -12.81
N ALA A 225 1.14 16.66 -12.41
CA ALA A 225 -0.28 16.40 -12.55
C ALA A 225 -1.10 17.43 -11.74
N THR A 226 -2.16 17.96 -12.36
CA THR A 226 -3.05 18.94 -11.72
C THR A 226 -4.31 18.32 -11.16
N ASP A 227 -4.65 17.11 -11.60
CA ASP A 227 -5.76 16.34 -11.04
C ASP A 227 -5.34 15.79 -9.66
N PRO A 228 -6.07 16.07 -8.58
CA PRO A 228 -5.75 15.56 -7.25
C PRO A 228 -5.80 14.03 -7.14
N ASP A 229 -6.48 13.33 -8.05
CA ASP A 229 -6.54 11.87 -8.08
C ASP A 229 -5.44 11.25 -8.96
N ALA A 230 -4.69 12.04 -9.74
CA ALA A 230 -3.55 11.61 -10.56
C ALA A 230 -2.25 11.43 -9.74
N VAL A 231 -2.33 10.59 -8.72
CA VAL A 231 -1.28 10.34 -7.71
C VAL A 231 -0.44 9.10 -8.03
N PRO A 232 0.75 8.94 -7.40
CA PRO A 232 1.51 7.69 -7.49
C PRO A 232 0.67 6.47 -7.07
N ASN A 233 0.59 5.48 -7.95
CA ASN A 233 -0.13 4.23 -7.74
C ASN A 233 0.29 3.24 -8.83
N GLY A 234 0.86 2.09 -8.43
CA GLY A 234 1.41 1.11 -9.36
C GLY A 234 2.88 0.83 -9.06
N ILE A 235 3.19 -0.37 -8.59
CA ILE A 235 4.52 -0.84 -8.24
C ILE A 235 4.67 -2.23 -8.86
N ALA A 236 5.65 -2.41 -9.72
CA ALA A 236 5.93 -3.71 -10.32
C ALA A 236 7.39 -4.10 -10.13
N TYR A 237 7.66 -5.38 -9.89
CA TYR A 237 9.01 -5.86 -9.63
C TYR A 237 9.43 -7.00 -10.56
N ASP A 238 10.57 -6.81 -11.24
CA ASP A 238 11.27 -7.86 -11.96
C ASP A 238 12.30 -8.54 -11.06
N ALA A 239 11.87 -9.58 -10.35
CA ALA A 239 12.76 -10.35 -9.47
C ALA A 239 13.93 -11.05 -10.20
N LYS A 240 13.86 -11.25 -11.53
CA LYS A 240 14.94 -11.92 -12.27
C LYS A 240 16.14 -10.99 -12.49
N THR A 241 15.90 -9.70 -12.62
CA THR A 241 16.94 -8.70 -12.92
C THR A 241 17.02 -7.55 -11.91
N ASP A 242 16.27 -7.65 -10.82
CA ASP A 242 16.22 -6.69 -9.71
C ASP A 242 15.85 -5.27 -10.19
N ARG A 243 14.74 -5.16 -10.91
CA ARG A 243 14.21 -3.86 -11.38
C ARG A 243 12.87 -3.57 -10.73
N LEU A 244 12.75 -2.37 -10.15
CA LEU A 244 11.53 -1.87 -9.55
C LEU A 244 10.94 -0.77 -10.44
N PHE A 245 9.67 -0.89 -10.79
CA PHE A 245 8.95 0.06 -11.62
C PHE A 245 7.87 0.75 -10.79
N VAL A 246 7.72 2.05 -10.98
CA VAL A 246 6.65 2.84 -10.36
C VAL A 246 6.01 3.76 -11.40
N THR A 247 4.71 3.99 -11.27
CA THR A 247 3.95 4.96 -12.07
C THR A 247 2.83 5.57 -11.22
N GLY A 248 1.84 6.18 -11.85
CA GLY A 248 0.68 6.74 -11.19
C GLY A 248 -0.52 6.83 -12.10
N LYS A 249 -1.63 7.21 -11.48
CA LYS A 249 -2.91 7.39 -12.15
C LYS A 249 -2.79 8.54 -13.16
N ASP A 250 -3.08 8.25 -14.42
CA ASP A 250 -2.96 9.17 -15.55
C ASP A 250 -1.53 9.73 -15.78
N TRP A 251 -0.50 9.05 -15.25
CA TRP A 251 0.88 9.48 -15.46
C TRP A 251 1.34 9.15 -16.88
N PRO A 252 1.95 10.10 -17.63
CA PRO A 252 2.49 9.81 -18.96
C PRO A 252 3.79 9.00 -18.94
N LEU A 253 4.35 8.71 -17.76
CA LEU A 253 5.62 8.04 -17.59
C LEU A 253 5.55 6.91 -16.56
N LEU A 254 6.31 5.86 -16.83
CA LEU A 254 6.68 4.82 -15.89
C LEU A 254 8.18 4.93 -15.60
N PHE A 255 8.55 4.85 -14.34
CA PHE A 255 9.92 5.01 -13.86
C PHE A 255 10.45 3.68 -13.38
N GLU A 256 11.58 3.23 -13.92
CA GLU A 256 12.42 2.24 -13.25
C GLU A 256 13.26 2.98 -12.22
N ILE A 257 13.10 2.61 -10.95
CA ILE A 257 13.82 3.19 -9.82
C ILE A 257 14.73 2.15 -9.20
N ARG A 258 15.79 2.59 -8.53
CA ARG A 258 16.65 1.69 -7.77
C ARG A 258 15.83 1.01 -6.67
N PRO A 259 15.77 -0.33 -6.62
CA PRO A 259 15.08 -1.03 -5.53
C PRO A 259 15.62 -0.62 -4.16
N PRO A 260 14.78 -0.62 -3.11
CA PRO A 260 15.24 -0.33 -1.76
C PRO A 260 16.25 -1.38 -1.30
N ILE A 261 17.31 -0.92 -0.64
CA ILE A 261 18.28 -1.83 -0.02
C ILE A 261 17.58 -2.55 1.14
N PRO A 262 17.57 -3.89 1.18
CA PRO A 262 16.96 -4.63 2.28
C PRO A 262 17.57 -4.20 3.61
N LEU A 263 16.74 -3.88 4.59
CA LEU A 263 17.25 -3.52 5.91
C LEU A 263 17.80 -4.78 6.60
N PRO A 264 18.86 -4.65 7.44
CA PRO A 264 19.40 -5.79 8.17
C PRO A 264 18.29 -6.45 8.98
N ARG A 265 18.00 -7.73 8.71
CA ARG A 265 17.03 -8.49 9.50
C ARG A 265 17.56 -8.59 10.92
N SER A 266 16.85 -8.01 11.90
CA SER A 266 17.08 -8.36 13.29
C SER A 266 16.80 -9.86 13.46
N LEU A 267 17.82 -10.58 13.93
CA LEU A 267 17.77 -12.01 14.26
C LEU A 267 16.84 -12.26 15.46
#